data_AF-A0A117MK32-F1
#
_entry.id   AF-A0A117MK32-F1
#
_cell.length_a   1.000
_cell.length_b   1.000
_cell.length_c   1.000
_cell.angle_alpha   90.00
_cell.angle_beta   90.00
_cell.angle_gamma   90.00
#
_symmetry.space_group_name_H-M   'P 1'
#
loop_
_entity.id
_entity.type
_entity.pdbx_description
1 polymer ?
#
loop_
_entity_poly.entity_id
_entity_poly.type
_entity_poly.pdbx_seq_one_letter_code
_entity_poly.pdbx_strand_id
1 'polypeptide(L)'
;MPGKDEWRAALENKLPPESDIVVRNIAITAQYASWYLEKPHLFKWAGMAAFASRQVGFALVLFDLMHAPSLKQLSNERHPSGFQALMESLLGSPVYFVSLMHTFAAERMFMADFDAVRKGNNSIYSDIAWAHAAYLHEGIAGVEGNCGESDEEYMLRGFRSIDEGAKLLAVDSGSAVARELIREGNILLLRHEQINTLQPVFDAVSPAGKVMVSFGSELDFSCGNPEFLSRKASFAGFAGYFETLTGMRSITSTSDRWEWIQQEVLPAWEQTDLSCREGSVVHRSFASM
;
A
#
# COMPACT_ATOMS: atom_id res chain seq x y z
N MET A 1 23.97 -7.18 -17.61
CA MET A 1 23.01 -6.60 -16.66
C MET A 1 21.64 -6.95 -17.17
N PRO A 2 20.74 -7.52 -16.35
CA PRO A 2 19.43 -7.91 -16.80
C PRO A 2 18.63 -6.70 -17.29
N GLY A 3 17.85 -6.88 -18.35
CA GLY A 3 16.93 -5.86 -18.84
C GLY A 3 15.70 -5.68 -17.93
N LYS A 4 14.98 -4.56 -18.06
CA LYS A 4 13.74 -4.27 -17.30
C LYS A 4 12.73 -5.41 -17.38
N ASP A 5 12.54 -5.97 -18.57
CA ASP A 5 11.62 -7.09 -18.79
C ASP A 5 12.12 -8.41 -18.18
N GLU A 6 13.44 -8.62 -18.13
CA GLU A 6 14.02 -9.79 -17.46
C GLU A 6 13.86 -9.70 -15.94
N TRP A 7 14.07 -8.51 -15.36
CA TRP A 7 13.77 -8.25 -13.95
C TRP A 7 12.30 -8.47 -13.63
N ARG A 8 11.40 -7.91 -14.44
CA ARG A 8 9.95 -8.11 -14.29
C ARG A 8 9.58 -9.59 -14.36
N ALA A 9 10.07 -10.31 -15.37
CA ALA A 9 9.79 -11.74 -15.52
C ALA A 9 10.34 -12.55 -14.34
N ALA A 10 11.55 -12.25 -13.86
CA ALA A 10 12.15 -12.94 -12.72
C ALA A 10 11.38 -12.72 -11.41
N LEU A 11 10.80 -11.54 -11.22
CA LEU A 11 9.95 -11.22 -10.06
C LEU A 11 8.56 -11.85 -10.20
N GLU A 12 7.95 -11.75 -11.38
CA GLU A 12 6.65 -12.34 -11.68
C GLU A 12 6.65 -13.87 -11.48
N ASN A 13 7.72 -14.54 -11.90
CA ASN A 13 7.88 -15.99 -11.71
C ASN A 13 7.95 -16.43 -10.24
N LYS A 14 8.17 -15.51 -9.29
CA LYS A 14 8.16 -15.80 -7.85
C LYS A 14 6.79 -15.61 -7.23
N LEU A 15 5.87 -14.95 -7.93
CA LEU A 15 4.52 -14.70 -7.43
C LEU A 15 3.59 -15.88 -7.76
N PRO A 16 2.62 -16.17 -6.87
CA PRO A 16 1.49 -17.02 -7.22
C PRO A 16 0.74 -16.48 -8.45
N PRO A 17 0.02 -17.33 -9.22
CA PRO A 17 -0.76 -16.88 -10.36
C PRO A 17 -1.77 -15.78 -10.00
N GLU A 18 -2.08 -14.88 -10.93
CA GLU A 18 -3.06 -13.79 -10.70
C GLU A 18 -4.47 -14.27 -10.31
N SER A 19 -4.81 -15.53 -10.62
CA SER A 19 -6.07 -16.14 -10.20
C SER A 19 -6.13 -16.44 -8.70
N ASP A 20 -4.98 -16.58 -8.03
CA ASP A 20 -4.90 -16.80 -6.58
C ASP A 20 -4.70 -15.46 -5.84
N ILE A 21 -5.77 -14.66 -5.84
CA ILE A 21 -5.76 -13.24 -5.48
C ILE A 21 -5.19 -12.99 -4.07
N VAL A 22 -5.63 -13.79 -3.09
CA VAL A 22 -5.24 -13.62 -1.68
C VAL A 22 -3.77 -14.01 -1.49
N VAL A 23 -3.37 -15.19 -1.97
CA VAL A 23 -2.00 -15.69 -1.78
C VAL A 23 -1.01 -14.82 -2.55
N ARG A 24 -1.38 -14.34 -3.74
CA ARG A 24 -0.56 -13.40 -4.52
C ARG A 24 -0.38 -12.05 -3.80
N ASN A 25 -1.44 -11.49 -3.22
CA ASN A 25 -1.32 -10.25 -2.46
C ASN A 25 -0.40 -10.41 -1.23
N ILE A 26 -0.51 -11.54 -0.52
CA ILE A 26 0.39 -11.88 0.60
C ILE A 26 1.85 -11.91 0.11
N ALA A 27 2.14 -12.57 -1.01
CA ALA A 27 3.48 -12.63 -1.57
C ALA A 27 4.03 -11.25 -1.95
N ILE A 28 3.20 -10.38 -2.54
CA ILE A 28 3.57 -8.99 -2.86
C ILE A 28 3.85 -8.19 -1.57
N THR A 29 2.98 -8.29 -0.57
CA THR A 29 3.14 -7.63 0.73
C THR A 29 4.45 -8.06 1.41
N ALA A 30 4.73 -9.38 1.44
CA ALA A 30 5.95 -9.95 2.01
C ALA A 30 7.20 -9.45 1.28
N GLN A 31 7.14 -9.30 -0.05
CA GLN A 31 8.27 -8.76 -0.81
C GLN A 31 8.55 -7.30 -0.42
N TYR A 32 7.53 -6.44 -0.33
CA TYR A 32 7.72 -5.06 0.13
C TYR A 32 8.32 -4.99 1.54
N ALA A 33 7.79 -5.81 2.46
CA ALA A 33 8.30 -5.91 3.82
C ALA A 33 9.77 -6.37 3.84
N SER A 34 10.14 -7.34 3.01
CA SER A 34 11.51 -7.85 2.93
C SER A 34 12.51 -6.77 2.46
N TRP A 35 12.16 -5.98 1.45
CA TRP A 35 13.02 -4.87 1.00
C TRP A 35 13.19 -3.83 2.10
N TYR A 36 12.10 -3.45 2.76
CA TYR A 36 12.18 -2.53 3.89
C TYR A 36 13.07 -3.07 5.00
N LEU A 37 12.95 -4.35 5.38
CA LEU A 37 13.80 -4.95 6.41
C LEU A 37 15.27 -5.09 5.99
N GLU A 38 15.55 -5.28 4.70
CA GLU A 38 16.93 -5.36 4.19
C GLU A 38 17.64 -4.00 4.23
N LYS A 39 16.95 -2.91 3.87
CA LYS A 39 17.49 -1.54 3.86
C LYS A 39 16.49 -0.54 4.46
N PRO A 40 16.19 -0.60 5.78
CA PRO A 40 15.13 0.21 6.37
C PRO A 40 15.43 1.69 6.35
N HIS A 41 16.72 2.07 6.29
CA HIS A 41 17.14 3.46 6.15
C HIS A 41 17.01 3.99 4.73
N LEU A 42 16.84 3.16 3.70
CA LEU A 42 16.73 3.57 2.29
C LEU A 42 15.32 3.40 1.72
N PHE A 43 14.66 2.27 1.94
CA PHE A 43 13.44 1.90 1.23
C PHE A 43 12.16 2.23 2.00
N LYS A 44 11.99 3.51 2.36
CA LYS A 44 10.82 4.00 3.11
C LYS A 44 9.51 3.77 2.36
N TRP A 45 9.52 3.90 1.03
CA TRP A 45 8.37 3.61 0.17
C TRP A 45 7.94 2.15 0.31
N ALA A 46 8.88 1.19 0.29
CA ALA A 46 8.55 -0.24 0.42
C ALA A 46 7.90 -0.56 1.78
N GLY A 47 8.38 0.09 2.86
CA GLY A 47 7.76 -0.07 4.18
C GLY A 47 6.30 0.39 4.21
N MET A 48 6.04 1.58 3.67
CA MET A 48 4.67 2.12 3.55
C MET A 48 3.79 1.26 2.63
N ALA A 49 4.33 0.82 1.49
CA ALA A 49 3.63 -0.04 0.54
C ALA A 49 3.23 -1.40 1.16
N ALA A 50 4.04 -1.98 2.05
CA ALA A 50 3.68 -3.21 2.74
C ALA A 50 2.47 -3.02 3.67
N PHE A 51 2.39 -1.90 4.42
CA PHE A 51 1.22 -1.60 5.26
C PHE A 51 -0.05 -1.39 4.42
N ALA A 52 0.04 -0.61 3.34
CA ALA A 52 -1.07 -0.40 2.42
C ALA A 52 -1.52 -1.72 1.77
N SER A 53 -0.58 -2.52 1.27
CA SER A 53 -0.85 -3.81 0.62
C SER A 53 -1.47 -4.84 1.58
N ARG A 54 -1.05 -4.85 2.86
CA ARG A 54 -1.66 -5.70 3.89
C ARG A 54 -3.13 -5.35 4.14
N GLN A 55 -3.47 -4.07 4.16
CA GLN A 55 -4.86 -3.62 4.37
C GLN A 55 -5.74 -3.96 3.17
N VAL A 56 -5.22 -3.79 1.95
CA VAL A 56 -5.87 -4.32 0.74
C VAL A 56 -6.09 -5.82 0.87
N GLY A 57 -5.11 -6.58 1.35
CA GLY A 57 -5.22 -8.02 1.61
C GLY A 57 -6.39 -8.41 2.52
N PHE A 58 -6.64 -7.66 3.59
CA PHE A 58 -7.80 -7.92 4.45
C PHE A 58 -9.14 -7.69 3.73
N ALA A 59 -9.23 -6.65 2.92
CA ALA A 59 -10.41 -6.42 2.08
C ALA A 59 -10.59 -7.56 1.05
N LEU A 60 -9.49 -8.09 0.50
CA LEU A 60 -9.52 -9.20 -0.45
C LEU A 60 -10.05 -10.50 0.18
N VAL A 61 -9.59 -10.83 1.39
CA VAL A 61 -10.06 -12.00 2.15
C VAL A 61 -11.55 -11.88 2.49
N LEU A 62 -12.00 -10.72 2.95
CA LEU A 62 -13.41 -10.50 3.28
C LEU A 62 -14.30 -10.69 2.05
N PHE A 63 -13.87 -10.16 0.91
CA PHE A 63 -14.57 -10.34 -0.35
C PHE A 63 -14.62 -11.80 -0.78
N ASP A 64 -13.50 -12.53 -0.74
CA ASP A 64 -13.48 -13.95 -1.12
C ASP A 64 -14.43 -14.78 -0.23
N LEU A 65 -14.45 -14.51 1.09
CA LEU A 65 -15.38 -15.14 2.01
C LEU A 65 -16.85 -14.86 1.64
N MET A 66 -17.21 -13.62 1.34
CA MET A 66 -18.59 -13.25 0.97
C MET A 66 -19.05 -13.90 -0.34
N HIS A 67 -18.12 -14.23 -1.24
CA HIS A 67 -18.43 -14.80 -2.56
C HIS A 67 -18.16 -16.30 -2.66
N ALA A 68 -17.55 -16.91 -1.63
CA ALA A 68 -17.40 -18.34 -1.53
C ALA A 68 -18.80 -19.01 -1.45
N PRO A 69 -19.09 -20.02 -2.30
CA PRO A 69 -20.40 -20.68 -2.34
C PRO A 69 -20.80 -21.44 -1.06
N SER A 70 -19.97 -21.41 0.00
CA SER A 70 -20.07 -22.25 1.20
C SER A 70 -20.48 -21.54 2.50
N LEU A 71 -20.67 -20.22 2.53
CA LEU A 71 -21.15 -19.53 3.76
C LEU A 71 -22.59 -19.87 4.17
N LYS A 72 -23.35 -20.60 3.34
CA LYS A 72 -24.63 -21.22 3.74
C LYS A 72 -24.50 -22.54 4.51
N GLN A 73 -23.31 -23.14 4.58
CA GLN A 73 -23.09 -24.45 5.22
C GLN A 73 -22.22 -24.41 6.49
N LEU A 74 -21.51 -23.31 6.76
CA LEU A 74 -20.66 -23.15 7.95
C LEU A 74 -21.40 -22.73 9.23
N SER A 75 -22.72 -22.62 9.22
CA SER A 75 -23.51 -22.24 10.40
C SER A 75 -23.64 -23.35 11.47
N ASN A 76 -22.97 -24.50 11.31
CA ASN A 76 -23.23 -25.66 12.17
C ASN A 76 -22.04 -26.28 12.92
N GLU A 77 -20.81 -25.75 12.82
CA GLU A 77 -19.73 -26.20 13.70
C GLU A 77 -19.06 -25.03 14.42
N ARG A 78 -19.29 -24.97 15.73
CA ARG A 78 -18.63 -24.06 16.67
C ARG A 78 -17.24 -24.60 17.01
N HIS A 79 -16.19 -23.85 16.68
CA HIS A 79 -15.01 -23.71 17.53
C HIS A 79 -14.36 -22.32 17.31
N PRO A 80 -13.91 -21.63 18.38
CA PRO A 80 -13.41 -20.26 18.28
C PRO A 80 -11.91 -20.25 17.99
N SER A 81 -11.50 -19.62 16.90
CA SER A 81 -10.10 -19.24 16.66
C SER A 81 -10.03 -17.73 16.43
N GLY A 82 -8.83 -17.15 16.60
CA GLY A 82 -8.56 -15.70 16.70
C GLY A 82 -9.13 -14.80 15.59
N PHE A 83 -9.68 -15.38 14.53
CA PHE A 83 -10.51 -14.71 13.53
C PHE A 83 -11.73 -14.00 14.13
N GLN A 84 -12.41 -14.58 15.12
CA GLN A 84 -13.58 -13.94 15.75
C GLN A 84 -13.18 -12.72 16.59
N ALA A 85 -12.01 -12.74 17.24
CA ALA A 85 -11.47 -11.59 17.97
C ALA A 85 -11.02 -10.46 17.03
N LEU A 86 -10.46 -10.81 15.86
CA LEU A 86 -10.16 -9.85 14.79
C LEU A 86 -11.44 -9.20 14.25
N MET A 87 -12.50 -9.99 14.08
CA MET A 87 -13.82 -9.49 13.67
C MET A 87 -14.46 -8.60 14.73
N GLU A 88 -14.41 -8.95 16.01
CA GLU A 88 -14.91 -8.09 17.10
C GLU A 88 -14.12 -6.77 17.24
N SER A 89 -12.81 -6.79 16.97
CA SER A 89 -11.98 -5.57 16.93
C SER A 89 -12.28 -4.67 15.72
N LEU A 90 -12.63 -5.24 14.56
CA LEU A 90 -12.98 -4.49 13.35
C LEU A 90 -14.44 -4.04 13.33
N LEU A 91 -15.34 -4.75 14.02
CA LEU A 91 -16.79 -4.51 14.08
C LEU A 91 -17.24 -3.70 15.31
N GLY A 92 -16.31 -3.19 16.12
CA GLY A 92 -16.58 -2.40 17.33
C GLY A 92 -17.28 -1.04 17.10
N SER A 93 -17.58 -0.66 15.86
CA SER A 93 -18.53 0.41 15.51
C SER A 93 -19.74 -0.18 14.78
N PRO A 94 -20.79 -0.62 15.50
CA PRO A 94 -21.78 -1.56 14.98
C PRO A 94 -22.84 -0.95 14.03
N VAL A 95 -22.81 0.36 13.76
CA VAL A 95 -23.92 1.06 13.08
C VAL A 95 -23.55 1.53 11.66
N TYR A 96 -22.28 1.77 11.35
CA TYR A 96 -21.87 2.32 10.05
C TYR A 96 -21.56 1.25 9.00
N PHE A 97 -20.88 0.16 9.38
CA PHE A 97 -20.45 -0.88 8.43
C PHE A 97 -21.63 -1.69 7.87
N VAL A 98 -22.62 -1.99 8.72
CA VAL A 98 -23.81 -2.75 8.33
C VAL A 98 -24.80 -1.88 7.52
N SER A 99 -24.84 -0.56 7.74
CA SER A 99 -25.74 0.34 6.99
C SER A 99 -25.28 0.59 5.56
N LEU A 100 -23.98 0.56 5.27
CA LEU A 100 -23.43 0.78 3.92
C LEU A 100 -23.58 -0.47 3.04
N MET A 101 -23.58 -1.66 3.65
CA MET A 101 -23.70 -2.95 2.95
C MET A 101 -25.15 -3.36 2.64
N HIS A 102 -26.16 -2.65 3.17
CA HIS A 102 -27.56 -3.09 3.09
C HIS A 102 -28.42 -2.47 1.98
N THR A 103 -27.89 -1.59 1.13
CA THR A 103 -28.65 -1.07 -0.04
C THR A 103 -28.44 -1.96 -1.28
N PHE A 104 -29.44 -2.83 -1.48
CA PHE A 104 -29.66 -3.83 -2.52
C PHE A 104 -29.61 -3.29 -3.98
N ALA A 105 -28.41 -2.98 -4.47
CA ALA A 105 -28.03 -2.90 -5.89
C ALA A 105 -26.54 -3.29 -6.13
N ALA A 106 -25.90 -3.87 -5.11
CA ALA A 106 -24.44 -3.93 -4.92
C ALA A 106 -23.70 -5.08 -5.62
N GLU A 107 -24.37 -6.13 -6.12
CA GLU A 107 -23.62 -7.34 -6.56
C GLU A 107 -22.79 -7.16 -7.85
N ARG A 108 -23.25 -6.34 -8.81
CA ARG A 108 -22.50 -6.09 -10.06
C ARG A 108 -21.60 -4.85 -10.04
N MET A 109 -21.94 -3.86 -9.21
CA MET A 109 -21.14 -2.63 -9.06
C MET A 109 -19.87 -2.86 -8.26
N PHE A 110 -19.92 -3.71 -7.22
CA PHE A 110 -18.75 -3.97 -6.37
C PHE A 110 -17.67 -4.82 -7.06
N MET A 111 -18.04 -5.72 -7.97
CA MET A 111 -17.07 -6.60 -8.65
C MET A 111 -16.06 -5.82 -9.49
N ALA A 112 -16.53 -4.88 -10.32
CA ALA A 112 -15.66 -4.11 -11.21
C ALA A 112 -14.74 -3.15 -10.44
N ASP A 113 -15.28 -2.46 -9.43
CA ASP A 113 -14.51 -1.53 -8.58
C ASP A 113 -13.52 -2.31 -7.67
N PHE A 114 -13.86 -3.52 -7.23
CA PHE A 114 -12.96 -4.40 -6.49
C PHE A 114 -11.86 -5.01 -7.37
N ASP A 115 -12.19 -5.41 -8.60
CA ASP A 115 -11.19 -5.82 -9.59
C ASP A 115 -10.20 -4.68 -9.89
N ALA A 116 -10.64 -3.42 -9.84
CA ALA A 116 -9.76 -2.27 -9.96
C ALA A 116 -8.75 -2.21 -8.80
N VAL A 117 -9.18 -2.40 -7.55
CA VAL A 117 -8.27 -2.44 -6.38
C VAL A 117 -7.26 -3.58 -6.50
N ARG A 118 -7.69 -4.78 -6.91
CA ARG A 118 -6.80 -5.93 -7.16
C ARG A 118 -5.77 -5.62 -8.25
N LYS A 119 -6.22 -5.06 -9.37
CA LYS A 119 -5.34 -4.66 -10.48
C LYS A 119 -4.35 -3.60 -10.01
N GLY A 120 -4.78 -2.66 -9.17
CA GLY A 120 -3.93 -1.62 -8.59
C GLY A 120 -2.67 -2.17 -7.93
N ASN A 121 -2.79 -3.09 -6.97
CA ASN A 121 -1.59 -3.60 -6.27
C ASN A 121 -0.64 -4.39 -7.20
N ASN A 122 -1.20 -5.15 -8.15
CA ASN A 122 -0.40 -5.84 -9.16
C ASN A 122 0.31 -4.88 -10.11
N SER A 123 -0.39 -3.83 -10.55
CA SER A 123 0.16 -2.78 -11.40
C SER A 123 1.30 -2.06 -10.70
N ILE A 124 1.13 -1.66 -9.42
CA ILE A 124 2.21 -1.06 -8.62
C ILE A 124 3.41 -1.99 -8.56
N TYR A 125 3.21 -3.25 -8.20
CA TYR A 125 4.31 -4.20 -8.09
C TYR A 125 5.04 -4.36 -9.43
N SER A 126 4.32 -4.62 -10.53
CA SER A 126 4.90 -4.75 -11.87
C SER A 126 5.66 -3.49 -12.34
N ASP A 127 5.23 -2.33 -11.87
CA ASP A 127 5.74 -1.04 -12.26
C ASP A 127 7.06 -0.70 -11.56
N ILE A 128 7.19 -0.96 -10.25
CA ILE A 128 8.33 -0.46 -9.45
C ILE A 128 9.20 -1.55 -8.81
N ALA A 129 8.73 -2.81 -8.73
CA ALA A 129 9.45 -3.91 -8.09
C ALA A 129 10.82 -4.18 -8.77
N TRP A 130 10.86 -4.10 -10.09
CA TRP A 130 12.08 -4.31 -10.87
C TRP A 130 13.17 -3.29 -10.48
N ALA A 131 12.79 -2.04 -10.20
CA ALA A 131 13.75 -0.99 -9.87
C ALA A 131 14.36 -1.21 -8.48
N HIS A 132 13.57 -1.67 -7.51
CA HIS A 132 14.08 -2.08 -6.19
C HIS A 132 15.05 -3.26 -6.31
N ALA A 133 14.69 -4.28 -7.09
CA ALA A 133 15.56 -5.44 -7.31
C ALA A 133 16.86 -5.08 -8.04
N ALA A 134 16.78 -4.28 -9.09
CA ALA A 134 17.93 -3.79 -9.83
C ALA A 134 18.84 -2.93 -8.93
N TYR A 135 18.27 -2.02 -8.13
CA TYR A 135 19.05 -1.20 -7.20
C TYR A 135 19.76 -2.04 -6.13
N LEU A 136 19.10 -3.05 -5.57
CA LEU A 136 19.72 -3.94 -4.58
C LEU A 136 20.90 -4.73 -5.16
N HIS A 137 20.80 -5.17 -6.41
CA HIS A 137 21.81 -6.02 -7.04
C HIS A 137 22.93 -5.24 -7.74
N GLU A 138 22.60 -4.13 -8.40
CA GLU A 138 23.49 -3.39 -9.30
C GLU A 138 23.66 -1.91 -8.89
N GLY A 139 23.02 -1.46 -7.82
CA GLY A 139 23.00 -0.05 -7.40
C GLY A 139 22.24 0.84 -8.39
N ILE A 140 22.51 2.15 -8.34
CA ILE A 140 21.85 3.11 -9.23
C ILE A 140 22.05 2.81 -10.72
N ALA A 141 23.19 2.22 -11.10
CA ALA A 141 23.49 1.85 -12.48
C ALA A 141 22.49 0.85 -13.07
N GLY A 142 21.99 -0.09 -12.25
CA GLY A 142 20.96 -1.05 -12.68
C GLY A 142 19.62 -0.39 -12.95
N VAL A 143 19.27 0.65 -12.19
CA VAL A 143 18.04 1.43 -12.40
C VAL A 143 18.18 2.33 -13.64
N GLU A 144 19.29 3.07 -13.74
CA GLU A 144 19.59 3.97 -14.86
C GLU A 144 19.64 3.24 -16.21
N GLY A 145 20.24 2.05 -16.25
CA GLY A 145 20.32 1.25 -17.47
C GLY A 145 18.98 0.69 -17.96
N ASN A 146 17.93 0.76 -17.13
CA ASN A 146 16.63 0.14 -17.39
C ASN A 146 15.45 1.12 -17.40
N CYS A 147 15.61 2.34 -16.87
CA CYS A 147 14.59 3.39 -16.95
C CYS A 147 14.44 3.93 -18.37
N GLY A 148 13.19 4.13 -18.80
CA GLY A 148 12.84 4.91 -19.99
C GLY A 148 12.47 6.36 -19.66
N GLU A 149 12.10 7.13 -20.68
CA GLU A 149 11.66 8.54 -20.53
C GLU A 149 10.46 8.69 -19.59
N SER A 150 9.52 7.74 -19.60
CA SER A 150 8.35 7.71 -18.71
C SER A 150 8.70 7.52 -17.22
N ASP A 151 9.88 6.95 -16.94
CA ASP A 151 10.32 6.65 -15.59
C ASP A 151 11.15 7.80 -14.99
N GLU A 152 11.57 8.77 -15.82
CA GLU A 152 12.60 9.76 -15.46
C GLU A 152 12.12 10.75 -14.39
N GLU A 153 10.90 11.29 -14.54
CA GLU A 153 10.41 12.41 -13.72
C GLU A 153 10.38 12.09 -12.22
N TYR A 154 9.98 10.87 -11.88
CA TYR A 154 9.75 10.46 -10.49
C TYR A 154 10.55 9.23 -10.09
N MET A 155 10.49 8.13 -10.85
CA MET A 155 11.12 6.87 -10.44
C MET A 155 12.65 7.00 -10.45
N LEU A 156 13.24 7.38 -11.58
CA LEU A 156 14.68 7.50 -11.70
C LEU A 156 15.24 8.60 -10.79
N ARG A 157 14.60 9.77 -10.77
CA ARG A 157 14.97 10.87 -9.87
C ARG A 157 14.87 10.47 -8.40
N GLY A 158 13.85 9.69 -8.04
CA GLY A 158 13.68 9.14 -6.69
C GLY A 158 14.85 8.24 -6.29
N PHE A 159 15.19 7.25 -7.13
CA PHE A 159 16.33 6.36 -6.88
C PHE A 159 17.67 7.09 -6.87
N ARG A 160 17.89 8.09 -7.73
CA ARG A 160 19.10 8.93 -7.70
C ARG A 160 19.24 9.69 -6.39
N SER A 161 18.15 10.25 -5.87
CA SER A 161 18.15 10.95 -4.59
C SER A 161 18.41 10.01 -3.42
N ILE A 162 17.82 8.81 -3.43
CA ILE A 162 18.10 7.76 -2.44
C ILE A 162 19.58 7.34 -2.49
N ASP A 163 20.14 7.14 -3.69
CA ASP A 163 21.54 6.74 -3.89
C ASP A 163 22.53 7.81 -3.43
N GLU A 164 22.27 9.08 -3.74
CA GLU A 164 23.08 10.21 -3.27
C GLU A 164 23.05 10.31 -1.74
N GLY A 165 21.87 10.19 -1.13
CA GLY A 165 21.74 10.14 0.31
C GLY A 165 22.46 8.92 0.93
N ALA A 166 22.39 7.75 0.30
CA ALA A 166 23.12 6.56 0.74
C ALA A 166 24.64 6.76 0.72
N LYS A 167 25.19 7.38 -0.34
CA LYS A 167 26.60 7.74 -0.45
C LYS A 167 27.03 8.72 0.63
N LEU A 168 26.21 9.73 0.93
CA LEU A 168 26.49 10.68 2.01
C LEU A 168 26.45 10.01 3.39
N LEU A 169 25.51 9.11 3.65
CA LEU A 169 25.46 8.35 4.91
C LEU A 169 26.67 7.43 5.11
N ALA A 170 27.27 6.92 4.03
CA ALA A 170 28.50 6.13 4.10
C ALA A 170 29.71 6.96 4.58
N VAL A 171 29.69 8.28 4.36
CA VAL A 171 30.71 9.23 4.84
C VAL A 171 30.36 9.77 6.21
N ASP A 172 29.10 10.16 6.43
CA ASP A 172 28.57 10.69 7.68
C ASP A 172 27.18 10.11 7.98
N SER A 173 27.16 9.10 8.87
CA SER A 173 25.92 8.45 9.34
C SER A 173 24.94 9.40 10.06
N GLY A 174 25.41 10.56 10.52
CA GLY A 174 24.61 11.60 11.16
C GLY A 174 24.02 12.64 10.20
N SER A 175 24.34 12.58 8.91
CA SER A 175 23.99 13.62 7.95
C SER A 175 22.48 13.79 7.80
N ALA A 176 21.97 14.94 8.25
CA ALA A 176 20.57 15.33 8.07
C ALA A 176 20.23 15.53 6.59
N VAL A 177 21.17 16.09 5.80
CA VAL A 177 21.02 16.26 4.35
C VAL A 177 20.84 14.91 3.66
N ALA A 178 21.62 13.91 4.06
CA ALA A 178 21.53 12.57 3.49
C ALA A 178 20.16 11.92 3.77
N ARG A 179 19.65 12.06 5.00
CA ARG A 179 18.32 11.56 5.38
C ARG A 179 17.20 12.27 4.63
N GLU A 180 17.34 13.57 4.39
CA GLU A 180 16.37 14.35 3.64
C GLU A 180 16.33 13.95 2.16
N LEU A 181 17.50 13.72 1.53
CA LEU A 181 17.56 13.19 0.16
C LEU A 181 16.86 11.83 0.06
N ILE A 182 17.11 10.93 1.02
CA ILE A 182 16.43 9.64 1.04
C ILE A 182 14.91 9.82 1.22
N ARG A 183 14.48 10.71 2.12
CA ARG A 183 13.06 11.01 2.36
C ARG A 183 12.39 11.50 1.08
N GLU A 184 12.94 12.53 0.45
CA GLU A 184 12.43 13.11 -0.79
C GLU A 184 12.45 12.10 -1.94
N GLY A 185 13.49 11.29 -2.06
CA GLY A 185 13.57 10.23 -3.06
C GLY A 185 12.43 9.22 -2.93
N ASN A 186 12.09 8.79 -1.70
CA ASN A 186 10.95 7.89 -1.48
C ASN A 186 9.59 8.58 -1.71
N ILE A 187 9.48 9.89 -1.45
CA ILE A 187 8.27 10.67 -1.79
C ILE A 187 8.10 10.77 -3.31
N LEU A 188 9.18 10.87 -4.08
CA LEU A 188 9.13 10.81 -5.54
C LEU A 188 8.65 9.43 -6.01
N LEU A 189 9.13 8.33 -5.41
CA LEU A 189 8.61 6.99 -5.71
C LEU A 189 7.10 6.88 -5.41
N LEU A 190 6.65 7.43 -4.28
CA LEU A 190 5.23 7.49 -3.97
C LEU A 190 4.44 8.33 -4.98
N ARG A 191 4.97 9.47 -5.44
CA ARG A 191 4.33 10.26 -6.50
C ARG A 191 4.20 9.47 -7.79
N HIS A 192 5.25 8.75 -8.19
CA HIS A 192 5.21 7.88 -9.36
C HIS A 192 4.05 6.89 -9.25
N GLU A 193 3.96 6.16 -8.12
CA GLU A 193 2.89 5.21 -7.84
C GLU A 193 1.51 5.88 -7.94
N GLN A 194 1.33 7.01 -7.25
CA GLN A 194 0.03 7.65 -7.08
C GLN A 194 -0.47 8.34 -8.36
N ILE A 195 0.43 8.92 -9.16
CA ILE A 195 0.08 9.69 -10.37
C ILE A 195 0.13 8.80 -11.62
N ASN A 196 1.21 8.04 -11.81
CA ASN A 196 1.44 7.33 -13.07
C ASN A 196 0.79 5.94 -13.07
N THR A 197 0.76 5.27 -11.91
CA THR A 197 0.34 3.86 -11.82
C THR A 197 -1.09 3.71 -11.33
N LEU A 198 -1.49 4.43 -10.29
CA LEU A 198 -2.82 4.29 -9.68
C LEU A 198 -3.89 5.17 -10.33
N GLN A 199 -3.55 6.30 -10.94
CA GLN A 199 -4.58 7.18 -11.50
C GLN A 199 -5.46 6.47 -12.55
N PRO A 200 -4.92 5.68 -13.50
CA PRO A 200 -5.75 4.92 -14.44
C PRO A 200 -6.73 3.94 -13.75
N VAL A 201 -6.34 3.40 -12.59
CA VAL A 201 -7.19 2.53 -11.78
C VAL A 201 -8.34 3.33 -11.17
N PHE A 202 -8.03 4.49 -10.59
CA PHE A 202 -9.03 5.39 -10.01
C PHE A 202 -9.99 5.99 -11.05
N ASP A 203 -9.51 6.24 -12.28
CA ASP A 203 -10.33 6.75 -13.38
C ASP A 203 -11.36 5.71 -13.85
N ALA A 204 -11.06 4.42 -13.70
CA ALA A 204 -11.95 3.32 -14.04
C ALA A 204 -13.06 3.07 -13.00
N VAL A 205 -12.96 3.64 -11.79
CA VAL A 205 -13.93 3.45 -10.71
C VAL A 205 -15.24 4.18 -11.04
N SER A 206 -16.37 3.50 -10.79
CA SER A 206 -17.71 4.08 -11.00
C SER A 206 -17.98 5.30 -10.11
N PRO A 207 -18.86 6.25 -10.48
CA PRO A 207 -19.16 7.41 -9.63
C PRO A 207 -19.60 7.06 -8.19
N ALA A 208 -20.42 6.02 -8.01
CA ALA A 208 -20.80 5.53 -6.69
C ALA A 208 -19.61 4.86 -5.97
N GLY A 209 -18.79 4.12 -6.72
CA GLY A 209 -17.54 3.54 -6.23
C GLY A 209 -16.55 4.57 -5.73
N LYS A 210 -16.46 5.75 -6.35
CA LYS A 210 -15.56 6.84 -5.93
C LYS A 210 -15.89 7.33 -4.52
N VAL A 211 -17.18 7.48 -4.20
CA VAL A 211 -17.63 7.83 -2.84
C VAL A 211 -17.26 6.72 -1.87
N MET A 212 -17.59 5.47 -2.20
CA MET A 212 -17.31 4.31 -1.33
C MET A 212 -15.81 4.14 -1.06
N VAL A 213 -14.97 4.18 -2.09
CA VAL A 213 -13.50 4.08 -1.97
C VAL A 213 -12.95 5.26 -1.17
N SER A 214 -13.52 6.46 -1.28
CA SER A 214 -13.10 7.62 -0.45
C SER A 214 -13.38 7.40 1.04
N PHE A 215 -14.53 6.83 1.40
CA PHE A 215 -14.83 6.46 2.78
C PHE A 215 -14.00 5.27 3.27
N GLY A 216 -13.67 4.33 2.39
CA GLY A 216 -12.85 3.15 2.69
C GLY A 216 -11.34 3.39 2.68
N SER A 217 -10.88 4.58 2.28
CA SER A 217 -9.47 4.92 2.21
C SER A 217 -8.95 5.32 3.59
N GLU A 218 -8.55 4.32 4.36
CA GLU A 218 -7.81 4.45 5.61
C GLU A 218 -6.45 3.76 5.45
N LEU A 219 -5.42 4.31 6.08
CA LEU A 219 -4.13 3.67 6.27
C LEU A 219 -3.81 3.58 7.75
N ASP A 220 -3.81 2.36 8.28
CA ASP A 220 -3.43 2.04 9.66
C ASP A 220 -1.96 1.61 9.79
N PHE A 221 -1.13 2.47 10.40
CA PHE A 221 0.26 2.17 10.73
C PHE A 221 0.48 1.84 12.22
N SER A 222 -0.59 1.65 13.00
CA SER A 222 -0.52 1.41 14.44
C SER A 222 0.07 0.05 14.82
N CYS A 223 0.20 -0.88 13.87
CA CYS A 223 0.63 -2.27 14.11
C CYS A 223 -0.23 -3.00 15.15
N GLY A 224 -1.50 -2.60 15.32
CA GLY A 224 -2.40 -3.14 16.34
C GLY A 224 -2.06 -2.70 17.77
N ASN A 225 -1.18 -1.71 17.95
CA ASN A 225 -0.88 -1.12 19.25
C ASN A 225 -1.82 0.07 19.51
N PRO A 226 -2.67 0.02 20.56
CA PRO A 226 -3.55 1.14 20.93
C PRO A 226 -2.81 2.46 21.23
N GLU A 227 -1.54 2.40 21.65
CA GLU A 227 -0.72 3.61 21.87
C GLU A 227 -0.36 4.33 20.57
N PHE A 228 -0.52 3.67 19.41
CA PHE A 228 -0.19 4.20 18.09
C PHE A 228 -1.43 4.53 17.26
N LEU A 229 -2.60 4.70 17.88
CA LEU A 229 -3.84 5.06 17.17
C LEU A 229 -3.75 6.39 16.40
N SER A 230 -2.87 7.31 16.83
CA SER A 230 -2.57 8.55 16.10
C SER A 230 -1.86 8.34 14.76
N ARG A 231 -1.47 7.09 14.44
CA ARG A 231 -0.80 6.71 13.19
C ARG A 231 -1.77 6.11 12.18
N LYS A 232 -3.05 6.47 12.28
CA LYS A 232 -4.06 6.21 11.27
C LYS A 232 -4.29 7.47 10.45
N ALA A 233 -4.40 7.31 9.14
CA ALA A 233 -4.78 8.38 8.22
C ALA A 233 -6.09 7.97 7.54
N SER A 234 -7.13 8.80 7.60
CA SER A 234 -8.44 8.50 7.01
C SER A 234 -8.83 9.61 6.06
N PHE A 235 -9.02 9.29 4.78
CA PHE A 235 -9.34 10.29 3.77
C PHE A 235 -10.66 11.01 4.10
N ALA A 236 -11.71 10.29 4.48
CA ALA A 236 -13.00 10.93 4.79
C ALA A 236 -12.94 11.78 6.09
N GLY A 237 -12.11 11.38 7.05
CA GLY A 237 -11.82 12.19 8.24
C GLY A 237 -11.10 13.50 7.89
N PHE A 238 -10.11 13.42 7.00
CA PHE A 238 -9.36 14.57 6.49
C PHE A 238 -10.20 15.50 5.60
N ALA A 239 -10.88 14.91 4.62
CA ALA A 239 -11.60 15.63 3.57
C ALA A 239 -12.91 16.24 4.08
N GLY A 240 -13.47 15.68 5.15
CA GLY A 240 -14.79 15.98 5.66
C GLY A 240 -15.84 15.01 5.09
N TYR A 241 -16.69 14.50 5.97
CA TYR A 241 -17.69 13.49 5.61
C TYR A 241 -18.73 14.03 4.61
N PHE A 242 -19.09 15.31 4.72
CA PHE A 242 -20.06 15.94 3.82
C PHE A 242 -19.46 16.15 2.43
N GLU A 243 -18.24 16.64 2.37
CA GLU A 243 -17.44 16.85 1.16
C GLU A 243 -17.22 15.53 0.42
N THR A 244 -16.93 14.46 1.18
CA THR A 244 -16.76 13.11 0.63
C THR A 244 -18.07 12.54 0.10
N LEU A 245 -19.17 12.66 0.86
CA LEU A 245 -20.49 12.15 0.47
C LEU A 245 -21.04 12.85 -0.78
N THR A 246 -20.80 14.15 -0.89
CA THR A 246 -21.23 14.96 -2.04
C THR A 246 -20.31 14.82 -3.25
N GLY A 247 -19.14 14.20 -3.10
CA GLY A 247 -18.11 14.10 -4.13
C GLY A 247 -17.36 15.40 -4.40
N MET A 248 -17.51 16.43 -3.54
CA MET A 248 -16.73 17.66 -3.62
C MET A 248 -15.24 17.41 -3.38
N ARG A 249 -14.92 16.39 -2.55
CA ARG A 249 -13.57 15.86 -2.37
C ARG A 249 -13.60 14.35 -2.57
N SER A 250 -12.60 13.81 -3.24
CA SER A 250 -12.53 12.38 -3.54
C SER A 250 -11.11 11.86 -3.52
N ILE A 251 -10.89 10.66 -2.95
CA ILE A 251 -9.58 9.99 -3.01
C ILE A 251 -9.19 9.65 -4.46
N THR A 252 -10.14 9.61 -5.39
CA THR A 252 -9.84 9.35 -6.81
C THR A 252 -9.29 10.58 -7.52
N SER A 253 -9.45 11.77 -6.93
CA SER A 253 -8.86 13.02 -7.42
C SER A 253 -7.39 13.08 -7.01
N THR A 254 -6.49 13.25 -7.97
CA THR A 254 -5.03 13.32 -7.71
C THR A 254 -4.70 14.42 -6.71
N SER A 255 -5.35 15.59 -6.80
CA SER A 255 -5.05 16.73 -5.92
C SER A 255 -5.48 16.47 -4.49
N ASP A 256 -6.71 16.01 -4.28
CA ASP A 256 -7.23 15.70 -2.94
C ASP A 256 -6.45 14.57 -2.29
N ARG A 257 -6.19 13.49 -3.05
CA ARG A 257 -5.41 12.35 -2.59
C ARG A 257 -4.01 12.76 -2.19
N TRP A 258 -3.35 13.56 -3.01
CA TRP A 258 -1.98 13.99 -2.74
C TRP A 258 -1.90 14.93 -1.53
N GLU A 259 -2.89 15.82 -1.36
CA GLU A 259 -2.98 16.67 -0.18
C GLU A 259 -3.14 15.85 1.10
N TRP A 260 -4.05 14.88 1.11
CA TRP A 260 -4.23 13.94 2.21
C TRP A 260 -2.95 13.14 2.52
N ILE A 261 -2.29 12.64 1.48
CA ILE A 261 -1.03 11.90 1.62
C ILE A 261 0.03 12.77 2.32
N GLN A 262 0.17 14.03 1.93
CA GLN A 262 1.16 14.93 2.53
C GLN A 262 0.83 15.29 3.97
N GLN A 263 -0.44 15.53 4.28
CA GLN A 263 -0.83 16.08 5.57
C GLN A 263 -1.08 15.00 6.64
N GLU A 264 -1.49 13.79 6.25
CA GLU A 264 -1.80 12.72 7.21
C GLU A 264 -0.95 11.46 7.01
N VAL A 265 -0.87 10.94 5.78
CA VAL A 265 -0.23 9.63 5.54
C VAL A 265 1.27 9.67 5.81
N LEU A 266 1.99 10.63 5.19
CA LEU A 266 3.44 10.75 5.36
C LEU A 266 3.84 11.00 6.82
N PRO A 267 3.21 11.92 7.58
CA PRO A 267 3.51 12.10 9.01
C PRO A 267 3.21 10.86 9.87
N ALA A 268 2.12 10.14 9.59
CA ALA A 268 1.78 8.92 10.32
C ALA A 268 2.79 7.79 10.03
N TRP A 269 3.21 7.65 8.78
CA TRP A 269 4.24 6.71 8.37
C TRP A 269 5.60 7.05 8.99
N GLU A 270 6.02 8.32 8.98
CA GLU A 270 7.30 8.76 9.55
C GLU A 270 7.42 8.40 11.03
N GLN A 271 6.36 8.59 11.82
CA GLN A 271 6.35 8.18 13.22
C GLN A 271 6.51 6.66 13.39
N THR A 272 5.93 5.88 12.49
CA THR A 272 6.02 4.42 12.48
C THR A 272 7.41 3.95 12.10
N ASP A 273 7.98 4.50 11.03
CA ASP A 273 9.32 4.23 10.54
C ASP A 273 10.40 4.56 11.58
N LEU A 274 10.32 5.72 12.25
CA LEU A 274 11.22 6.10 13.34
C LEU A 274 11.16 5.16 14.55
N SER A 275 10.03 4.45 14.72
CA SER A 275 9.83 3.45 15.76
C SER A 275 10.31 2.04 15.36
N CYS A 276 10.73 1.86 14.11
CA CYS A 276 11.24 0.57 13.62
C CYS A 276 12.68 0.36 14.09
N ARG A 277 12.87 -0.66 14.94
CA ARG A 277 14.16 -1.15 15.43
C ARG A 277 14.06 -2.65 15.55
N GLU A 278 15.17 -3.36 15.42
CA GLU A 278 15.17 -4.82 15.59
C GLU A 278 14.46 -5.22 16.90
N GLY A 279 13.49 -6.13 16.79
CA GLY A 279 12.67 -6.56 17.91
C GLY A 279 11.61 -5.56 18.40
N SER A 280 11.39 -4.41 17.76
CA SER A 280 10.25 -3.54 18.05
C SER A 280 8.93 -4.13 17.55
N VAL A 281 7.78 -3.59 18.00
CA VAL A 281 6.45 -4.00 17.50
C VAL A 281 6.35 -3.80 15.99
N VAL A 282 6.88 -2.68 15.48
CA VAL A 282 6.89 -2.36 14.06
C VAL A 282 7.75 -3.37 13.28
N HIS A 283 8.95 -3.68 13.77
CA HIS A 283 9.82 -4.69 13.15
C HIS A 283 9.17 -6.08 13.12
N ARG A 284 8.54 -6.51 14.23
CA ARG A 284 7.78 -7.77 14.27
C ARG A 284 6.60 -7.78 13.32
N SER A 285 5.93 -6.64 13.15
CA SER A 285 4.84 -6.49 12.18
C SER A 285 5.34 -6.80 10.77
N PHE A 286 6.44 -6.17 10.33
CA PHE A 286 7.07 -6.46 9.04
C PHE A 286 7.56 -7.90 8.92
N ALA A 287 8.21 -8.45 9.94
CA ALA A 287 8.70 -9.83 9.91
C ALA A 287 7.58 -10.88 9.88
N SER A 288 6.34 -10.48 10.17
CA SER A 288 5.15 -11.35 10.12
C SER A 288 4.32 -11.22 8.85
N MET A 289 4.67 -10.28 7.96
CA MET A 289 4.04 -10.11 6.65
C MET A 289 4.57 -11.15 5.67
#